data_AF-A0A4W5LZ73-F1
#
_entry.id   AF-A0A4W5LZ73-F1
#
_cell.length_a   1.000
_cell.length_b   1.000
_cell.length_c   1.000
_cell.angle_alpha   90.00
_cell.angle_beta   90.00
_cell.angle_gamma   90.00
#
_symmetry.space_group_name_H-M   'P 1'
#
loop_
_entity.id
_entity.type
_entity.pdbx_description
1 polymer ?
#
loop_
_entity_poly.entity_id
_entity_poly.type
_entity_poly.pdbx_seq_one_letter_code
_entity_poly.pdbx_strand_id
1 'polypeptide(L)' 'MMDVAVGAPSSGIEGRVFIYMGTSDGLSPQYTQVIESPFRSLGSPAQFGFTLRGATDIDSNGYPDLIVGSQ' A
#
# COMPACT_ATOMS: atom_id res chain seq x y z
N MET A 1 6.97 -13.22 11.10
CA MET A 1 7.21 -12.96 9.67
C MET A 1 6.56 -11.63 9.36
N MET A 2 7.11 -10.83 8.46
CA MET A 2 6.66 -9.46 8.26
C MET A 2 6.18 -9.27 6.83
N ASP A 3 5.01 -8.65 6.68
CA ASP A 3 4.44 -8.30 5.38
C ASP A 3 5.05 -6.98 4.87
N VAL A 4 4.97 -6.76 3.56
CA VAL A 4 5.52 -5.57 2.91
C VAL A 4 4.46 -4.89 2.05
N ALA A 5 4.31 -3.59 2.21
CA ALA A 5 3.52 -2.75 1.31
C ALA A 5 4.45 -2.05 0.29
N VAL A 6 4.12 -2.13 -1.00
CA VAL A 6 4.86 -1.52 -2.09
C VAL A 6 3.97 -0.52 -2.82
N GLY A 7 4.37 0.75 -2.81
CA GLY A 7 3.69 1.81 -3.54
C GLY A 7 4.07 1.83 -5.01
N ALA A 8 3.08 2.04 -5.87
CA ALA A 8 3.25 2.20 -7.32
C ALA A 8 2.52 3.47 -7.78
N PRO A 9 3.04 4.67 -7.43
CA PRO A 9 2.37 5.95 -7.67
C PRO A 9 2.12 6.26 -9.15
N SER A 10 2.88 5.64 -10.06
CA SER A 10 2.72 5.78 -11.52
C SER A 10 1.93 4.63 -12.16
N SER A 11 1.29 3.75 -11.38
CA SER A 11 0.45 2.67 -11.90
C SER A 11 -0.93 3.21 -12.30
N GLY A 12 -1.17 3.29 -13.60
CA GLY A 12 -2.32 4.02 -14.14
C GLY A 12 -2.20 5.53 -13.85
N ILE A 13 -3.33 6.22 -13.84
CA ILE A 13 -3.37 7.66 -13.54
C ILE A 13 -3.39 7.92 -12.03
N GLU A 14 -4.01 7.02 -11.27
CA GLU A 14 -4.27 7.27 -9.84
C GLU A 14 -3.20 6.74 -8.88
N GLY A 15 -2.42 5.73 -9.28
CA GLY A 15 -1.51 5.01 -8.38
C GLY A 15 -2.20 3.90 -7.58
N ARG A 16 -1.39 2.99 -7.01
CA ARG A 16 -1.84 1.78 -6.28
C ARG A 16 -0.84 1.40 -5.19
N VAL A 17 -1.27 0.58 -4.24
CA VAL A 17 -0.38 -0.10 -3.28
C VAL A 17 -0.60 -1.60 -3.34
N PHE A 18 0.49 -2.37 -3.37
CA PHE A 18 0.48 -3.84 -3.36
C PHE A 18 0.92 -4.35 -2.00
N ILE A 19 0.23 -5.36 -1.47
CA ILE A 19 0.61 -6.03 -0.22
C ILE A 19 1.20 -7.40 -0.55
N TYR A 20 2.41 -7.64 -0.07
CA TYR A 20 3.12 -8.90 -0.18
C TYR A 20 3.23 -9.55 1.18
N MET A 21 2.77 -10.79 1.28
CA MET A 21 2.77 -11.52 2.55
C MET A 21 4.15 -12.13 2.82
N GLY A 22 4.62 -12.01 4.06
CA GLY A 22 5.80 -12.71 4.55
C GLY A 22 5.46 -14.17 4.87
N THR A 23 6.31 -15.09 4.43
CA THR A 23 6.23 -16.53 4.69
C THR A 23 7.48 -17.00 5.43
N SER A 24 7.50 -18.28 5.82
CA SER A 24 8.67 -18.87 6.50
C SER A 24 9.90 -18.91 5.60
N ASP A 25 9.68 -18.91 4.29
CA ASP A 25 10.71 -19.03 3.26
C ASP A 25 11.14 -17.66 2.71
N GLY A 26 10.60 -16.56 3.27
CA GLY A 26 10.89 -15.19 2.85
C GLY A 26 9.63 -14.45 2.39
N LEU A 27 9.79 -13.49 1.48
CA LEU A 27 8.65 -12.72 0.95
C LEU A 27 7.98 -13.49 -0.20
N SER A 28 6.65 -13.59 -0.20
CA SER A 28 5.91 -14.12 -1.35
C SER A 28 6.20 -13.28 -2.60
N PRO A 29 6.51 -13.87 -3.76
CA PRO A 29 6.73 -13.13 -5.01
C PRO A 29 5.43 -12.58 -5.62
N GLN A 30 4.27 -13.11 -5.20
CA GLN A 30 2.96 -12.63 -5.62
C GLN A 30 2.33 -11.80 -4.51
N TYR A 31 1.73 -10.67 -4.89
CA TYR A 31 0.94 -9.86 -3.97
C TYR A 31 -0.34 -10.62 -3.59
N THR A 32 -0.81 -10.41 -2.37
CA THR A 32 -2.08 -10.98 -1.87
C THR A 32 -3.23 -9.97 -1.91
N GLN A 33 -2.91 -8.68 -1.95
CA GLN A 33 -3.90 -7.60 -1.99
C GLN A 33 -3.40 -6.42 -2.82
N VAL A 34 -4.34 -5.74 -3.47
CA VAL A 34 -4.14 -4.45 -4.11
C VAL A 34 -5.07 -3.43 -3.44
N ILE A 35 -4.52 -2.29 -3.05
CA ILE A 35 -5.28 -1.13 -2.58
C ILE A 35 -5.29 -0.13 -3.74
N GLU A 36 -6.45 0.03 -4.35
CA GLU A 36 -6.69 1.02 -5.40
C GLU A 36 -6.85 2.41 -4.79
N SER A 37 -6.40 3.45 -5.52
CA SER A 37 -6.68 4.83 -5.11
C SER A 37 -8.20 5.06 -5.02
N PRO A 38 -8.71 5.60 -3.91
CA PRO A 38 -10.11 6.01 -3.81
C PRO A 38 -10.36 7.35 -4.52
N PHE A 39 -9.32 8.06 -4.94
CA PHE A 39 -9.40 9.37 -5.57
C PHE A 39 -9.45 9.26 -7.09
N ARG A 40 -10.13 10.23 -7.72
CA ARG A 40 -10.10 10.43 -9.17
C ARG A 40 -9.23 11.64 -9.48
N SER A 41 -8.31 11.48 -10.42
CA SER A 41 -7.43 12.53 -10.91
C SER A 41 -8.22 13.59 -11.64
N LEU A 42 -8.15 14.82 -11.12
CA LEU A 42 -8.77 16.00 -11.69
C LEU A 42 -7.72 16.86 -12.41
N GLY A 43 -7.02 16.27 -13.38
CA GLY A 43 -6.04 16.95 -14.23
C GLY A 43 -4.57 16.75 -13.86
N SER A 44 -4.26 16.06 -12.75
CA SER A 44 -2.92 15.62 -12.37
C SER A 44 -2.97 14.21 -11.79
N PRO A 45 -1.93 13.37 -11.94
CA PRO A 45 -1.89 12.04 -11.33
C PRO A 45 -2.01 12.15 -9.81
N ALA A 46 -2.91 11.38 -9.21
CA ALA A 46 -3.11 11.35 -7.76
C ALA A 46 -1.89 10.77 -7.01
N GLN A 47 -1.01 10.02 -7.67
CA GLN A 47 0.21 9.47 -7.08
C GLN A 47 -0.05 8.67 -5.79
N PHE A 48 -1.18 7.98 -5.71
CA PHE A 48 -1.53 7.16 -4.56
C PHE A 48 -0.47 6.09 -4.34
N GLY A 49 0.07 6.02 -3.13
CA GLY A 49 1.19 5.15 -2.80
C GLY A 49 2.57 5.81 -2.96
N PHE A 50 2.65 7.13 -3.14
CA PHE A 50 3.95 7.84 -3.22
C PHE A 50 4.74 7.78 -1.89
N THR A 51 4.05 7.86 -0.77
CA THR A 51 4.62 7.66 0.57
C THR A 51 3.79 6.67 1.36
N LEU A 52 4.46 5.81 2.13
CA LEU A 52 3.82 4.81 2.98
C LEU A 52 4.37 4.89 4.40
N ARG A 53 3.50 4.68 5.39
CA ARG A 53 3.90 4.45 6.78
C ARG A 53 3.00 3.39 7.41
N GLY A 54 3.58 2.37 8.01
CA GLY A 54 2.82 1.35 8.72
C GLY A 54 3.56 0.80 9.92
N ALA A 55 3.27 -0.47 10.27
CA ALA A 55 3.83 -1.18 11.42
C ALA A 55 3.50 -0.53 12.78
N THR A 56 2.34 0.12 12.87
CA THR A 56 1.81 0.69 14.12
C THR A 56 0.32 0.45 14.14
N ASP A 57 -0.18 -0.10 15.24
CA ASP A 57 -1.60 -0.27 15.51
C ASP A 57 -2.14 1.04 16.14
N ILE A 58 -2.93 1.78 15.38
CA ILE A 58 -3.46 3.10 15.71
C ILE A 58 -4.83 2.97 16.41
N ASP A 59 -5.60 1.95 16.05
CA ASP A 59 -6.97 1.75 16.57
C ASP A 59 -7.05 0.70 17.71
N SER A 60 -5.93 0.08 18.08
CA SER A 60 -5.80 -0.93 19.13
C SER A 60 -6.55 -2.24 18.85
N ASN A 61 -6.66 -2.62 17.57
CA ASN A 61 -7.32 -3.88 17.17
C ASN A 61 -6.39 -5.11 17.16
N GLY A 62 -5.09 -4.92 17.43
CA GLY A 62 -4.07 -5.97 17.45
C GLY A 62 -3.38 -6.22 16.11
N TYR A 63 -3.70 -5.45 15.06
CA TYR A 63 -3.08 -5.53 13.73
C TYR A 63 -2.43 -4.19 13.36
N PRO A 64 -1.27 -4.19 12.68
CA PRO A 64 -0.63 -2.95 12.27
C PRO A 64 -1.41 -2.27 11.14
N ASP A 65 -1.60 -0.96 11.26
CA ASP A 65 -2.23 -0.13 10.24
C ASP A 65 -1.25 0.35 9.17
N LEU A 66 -1.81 0.85 8.06
CA LEU A 66 -1.09 1.45 6.94
C LEU A 66 -1.68 2.81 6.55
N ILE A 67 -0.84 3.83 6.55
CA ILE A 67 -1.11 5.18 6.05
C ILE A 67 -0.52 5.30 4.64
N VAL A 68 -1.33 5.76 3.68
CA VAL A 68 -0.95 5.94 2.28
C VAL A 68 -1.09 7.41 1.87
N GLY A 69 -0.01 7.99 1.36
CA GLY A 69 0.00 9.33 0.79
C GLY A 69 -0.52 9.38 -0.66
N SER A 70 -1.14 10.50 -1.01
CA SER A 70 -1.67 10.84 -2.33
C SER A 70 -1.59 12.36 -2.52
N GLN A 71 -1.47 12.83 -3.76
CA GLN A 71 -1.56 14.23 -4.20
C GLN A 71 -2.99 14.60 -4.62
#